data_AF-A0AAQ4D6R3-F1
#
_entry.id   AF-A0AAQ4D6R3-F1
#
_cell.length_a   1.000
_cell.length_b   1.000
_cell.length_c   1.000
_cell.angle_alpha   90.00
_cell.angle_beta   90.00
_cell.angle_gamma   90.00
#
_symmetry.space_group_name_H-M   'P 1'
#
loop_
_entity.id
_entity.type
_entity.pdbx_description
1 polymer ?
#
loop_
_entity_poly.entity_id
_entity_poly.type
_entity_poly.pdbx_seq_one_letter_code
_entity_poly.pdbx_strand_id
1 'polypeptide(L)'
;MFIFFKVEKIRTVTTNPNSLRPTKNGVPPVMMDGQPDVLWTTELEEVFGFPRHYTDVGNISLGKRRQLLGKAWSVPVVRHILRPLRSFFKLIEQPDNQ
;
A
#
# COMPACT_ATOMS: atom_id res chain seq x y z
N MET A 1 -11.22 2.20 -16.68
CA MET A 1 -11.70 1.89 -15.32
C MET A 1 -11.43 3.09 -14.45
N PHE A 2 -12.47 3.80 -14.03
CA PHE A 2 -12.34 5.01 -13.21
C PHE A 2 -12.53 4.62 -11.74
N ILE A 3 -11.45 4.69 -10.97
CA ILE A 3 -11.46 4.46 -9.53
C ILE A 3 -11.64 5.83 -8.86
N PHE A 4 -12.62 5.93 -7.98
CA PHE A 4 -12.85 7.14 -7.17
C PHE A 4 -12.66 6.83 -5.69
N PHE A 5 -11.67 7.44 -5.05
CA PHE A 5 -11.48 7.35 -3.60
C PHE A 5 -12.51 8.22 -2.89
N LYS A 6 -13.30 7.63 -2.00
CA LYS A 6 -14.36 8.33 -1.25
C LYS A 6 -13.88 8.88 0.09
N VAL A 7 -12.66 8.52 0.52
CA VAL A 7 -12.06 8.92 1.80
C VAL A 7 -10.64 9.43 1.58
N GLU A 8 -10.23 10.42 2.36
CA GLU A 8 -8.85 10.93 2.35
C GLU A 8 -7.89 9.97 3.07
N LYS A 9 -8.38 9.27 4.10
CA LYS A 9 -7.59 8.35 4.92
C LYS A 9 -8.36 7.06 5.16
N ILE A 10 -7.65 5.94 5.10
CA ILE A 10 -8.16 4.63 5.51
C ILE A 10 -7.74 4.31 6.94
N ARG A 11 -8.42 3.36 7.56
CA ARG A 11 -7.99 2.78 8.83
C ARG A 11 -6.76 1.88 8.66
N THR A 12 -6.14 1.53 9.79
CA THR A 12 -4.99 0.62 9.82
C THR A 12 -5.29 -0.69 9.12
N VAL A 13 -4.45 -1.01 8.14
CA VAL A 13 -4.47 -2.25 7.37
C VAL A 13 -3.78 -3.34 8.20
N THR A 14 -4.41 -4.51 8.29
CA THR A 14 -3.86 -5.66 9.00
C THR A 14 -3.87 -6.90 8.10
N THR A 15 -3.33 -8.01 8.61
CA THR A 15 -3.41 -9.32 7.92
C THR A 15 -4.83 -9.85 7.78
N ASN A 16 -5.77 -9.34 8.58
CA ASN A 16 -7.17 -9.73 8.52
C ASN A 16 -7.86 -8.99 7.35
N PRO A 17 -8.45 -9.70 6.36
CA PRO A 17 -9.16 -9.07 5.25
C PRO A 17 -10.29 -8.14 5.68
N ASN A 18 -10.85 -8.37 6.87
CA ASN A 18 -11.88 -7.50 7.43
C ASN A 18 -11.36 -6.08 7.67
N SER A 19 -10.05 -5.83 7.77
CA SER A 19 -9.47 -4.48 7.91
C SER A 19 -9.69 -3.59 6.68
N LEU A 20 -9.86 -4.18 5.49
CA LEU A 20 -10.09 -3.47 4.22
C LEU A 20 -11.58 -3.24 3.93
N ARG A 21 -12.47 -3.94 4.63
CA ARG A 21 -13.92 -3.76 4.50
C ARG A 21 -14.37 -2.53 5.29
N PRO A 22 -15.41 -1.79 4.86
CA PRO A 22 -16.03 -0.80 5.71
C PRO A 22 -16.59 -1.44 6.99
N THR A 23 -16.64 -0.67 8.08
CA THR A 23 -17.40 -1.06 9.28
C THR A 23 -18.90 -1.08 8.96
N LYS A 24 -19.76 -1.61 9.83
CA LYS A 24 -21.22 -1.73 9.57
C LYS A 24 -21.89 -0.43 9.08
N ASN A 25 -21.37 0.73 9.50
CA ASN A 25 -21.85 2.07 9.09
C ASN A 25 -20.75 2.86 8.35
N GLY A 26 -19.69 2.19 7.90
CA GLY A 26 -18.53 2.80 7.27
C GLY A 26 -18.74 3.04 5.78
N VAL A 27 -18.14 4.12 5.29
CA VAL A 27 -18.10 4.40 3.86
C VAL A 27 -17.04 3.50 3.20
N PRO A 28 -17.37 2.77 2.12
CA PRO A 28 -16.38 2.01 1.36
C PRO A 28 -15.33 2.97 0.79
N PRO A 29 -14.03 2.61 0.85
CA PRO A 29 -12.95 3.52 0.47
C PRO A 29 -12.93 3.82 -1.03
N VAL A 30 -13.46 2.91 -1.85
CA VAL A 30 -13.43 2.98 -3.31
C VAL A 30 -14.83 2.85 -3.88
N MET A 31 -15.12 3.65 -4.90
CA MET A 31 -16.23 3.45 -5.82
C MET A 31 -15.64 3.07 -7.19
N MET A 32 -16.04 1.92 -7.72
CA MET A 32 -15.65 1.41 -9.02
C MET A 32 -16.90 1.25 -9.88
N ASP A 33 -16.95 1.98 -11.01
CA ASP A 33 -18.08 1.94 -11.95
C ASP A 33 -19.45 2.16 -11.25
N GLY A 34 -19.47 3.05 -10.25
CA GLY A 34 -20.66 3.39 -9.48
C GLY A 34 -21.03 2.40 -8.36
N GLN A 35 -20.26 1.32 -8.19
CA GLN A 35 -20.45 0.32 -7.13
C GLN A 35 -19.36 0.43 -6.05
N PRO A 36 -19.71 0.16 -4.77
CA PRO A 36 -18.73 0.16 -3.69
C PRO A 36 -17.78 -1.04 -3.79
N ASP A 37 -16.47 -0.79 -3.71
CA ASP A 37 -15.44 -1.82 -3.73
C ASP A 37 -14.40 -1.64 -2.59
N VAL A 38 -13.58 -2.66 -2.38
CA VAL A 38 -12.40 -2.63 -1.48
C VAL A 38 -11.15 -2.23 -2.25
N LEU A 39 -10.13 -1.80 -1.52
CA LEU A 39 -8.82 -1.53 -2.11
C LEU A 39 -8.21 -2.78 -2.76
N TRP A 40 -7.71 -2.58 -3.96
CA TRP A 40 -6.92 -3.54 -4.71
C TRP A 40 -5.51 -3.62 -4.15
N THR A 41 -4.83 -4.75 -4.39
CA THR A 41 -3.47 -4.95 -3.88
C THR A 41 -2.50 -3.89 -4.39
N THR A 42 -2.62 -3.45 -5.64
CA THR A 42 -1.77 -2.39 -6.21
C THR A 42 -2.02 -1.03 -5.59
N GLU A 43 -3.27 -0.70 -5.29
CA GLU A 43 -3.60 0.55 -4.58
C GLU A 43 -3.06 0.52 -3.15
N LEU A 44 -3.12 -0.66 -2.52
CA LEU A 44 -2.59 -0.86 -1.18
C LEU A 44 -1.06 -0.72 -1.14
N GLU A 45 -0.35 -1.18 -2.17
CA GLU A 45 1.10 -0.95 -2.33
C GLU A 45 1.39 0.56 -2.34
N GLU A 46 0.65 1.33 -3.13
CA GLU A 46 0.79 2.78 -3.23
C GLU A 46 0.48 3.49 -1.90
N VAL A 47 -0.58 3.08 -1.18
CA VAL A 47 -0.91 3.61 0.16
C VAL A 47 0.23 3.40 1.16
N PHE A 48 0.92 2.26 1.10
CA PHE A 48 2.10 2.00 1.93
C PHE A 48 3.38 2.70 1.41
N GLY A 49 3.35 3.27 0.22
CA GLY A 49 4.46 3.94 -0.45
C GLY A 49 5.41 2.99 -1.20
N PHE A 50 4.98 1.76 -1.49
CA PHE A 50 5.70 0.86 -2.39
C PHE A 50 5.43 1.20 -3.85
N PRO A 51 6.36 0.86 -4.76
CA PRO A 51 6.08 0.87 -6.20
C PRO A 51 4.88 -0.03 -6.53
N ARG A 52 4.13 0.34 -7.57
CA ARG A 52 3.06 -0.51 -8.08
C ARG A 52 3.62 -1.86 -8.55
N HIS A 53 2.95 -2.95 -8.21
CA HIS A 53 3.37 -4.33 -8.45
C HIS A 53 4.57 -4.82 -7.61
N TYR A 54 4.96 -4.11 -6.54
CA TYR A 54 6.09 -4.52 -5.70
C TYR A 54 5.94 -5.93 -5.11
N THR A 55 4.73 -6.36 -4.79
CA THR A 55 4.47 -7.71 -4.26
C THR A 55 4.08 -8.73 -5.34
N ASP A 56 4.13 -8.36 -6.61
CA ASP A 56 3.73 -9.19 -7.75
C ASP A 56 4.83 -10.14 -8.22
N VAL A 57 5.29 -10.99 -7.30
CA VAL A 57 6.44 -11.87 -7.53
C VAL A 57 6.11 -13.30 -7.08
N GLY A 58 6.75 -14.29 -7.71
CA GLY A 58 6.73 -15.67 -7.23
C GLY A 58 5.35 -16.34 -7.14
N ASN A 59 4.37 -15.90 -7.95
CA ASN A 59 3.01 -16.43 -7.97
C ASN A 59 2.33 -16.43 -6.58
N ILE A 60 2.62 -15.42 -5.75
CA ILE A 60 2.02 -15.26 -4.43
C ILE A 60 0.54 -14.89 -4.61
N SER A 61 -0.36 -15.65 -3.99
CA SER A 61 -1.79 -15.38 -4.07
C SER A 61 -2.16 -14.00 -3.51
N LEU A 62 -3.23 -13.39 -4.04
CA LEU A 62 -3.68 -12.04 -3.62
C LEU A 62 -3.87 -11.93 -2.10
N GLY A 63 -4.40 -12.96 -1.45
CA GLY A 63 -4.56 -13.00 0.00
C GLY A 63 -3.23 -12.94 0.75
N LYS A 64 -2.22 -13.68 0.28
CA LYS A 64 -0.87 -13.64 0.86
C LYS A 64 -0.18 -12.30 0.61
N ARG A 65 -0.34 -11.70 -0.57
CA ARG A 65 0.15 -10.34 -0.87
C ARG A 65 -0.41 -9.29 0.10
N ARG A 66 -1.72 -9.34 0.35
CA ARG A 66 -2.38 -8.48 1.36
C ARG A 66 -1.86 -8.73 2.78
N GLN A 67 -1.62 -9.98 3.15
CA GLN A 67 -1.01 -10.30 4.45
C GLN A 67 0.43 -9.79 4.60
N LEU A 68 1.23 -9.79 3.51
CA LEU A 68 2.56 -9.20 3.52
C LEU A 68 2.48 -7.70 3.77
N LEU A 69 1.63 -6.99 3.02
CA LEU A 69 1.43 -5.55 3.20
C LEU A 69 0.88 -5.20 4.60
N GLY A 70 -0.05 -6.00 5.14
CA GLY A 70 -0.57 -5.83 6.50
C GLY A 70 0.46 -6.04 7.62
N LYS A 71 1.66 -6.55 7.30
CA LYS A 71 2.82 -6.66 8.22
C LYS A 71 3.95 -5.67 7.87
N ALA A 72 3.84 -4.96 6.75
CA ALA A 72 4.89 -4.10 6.23
C ALA A 72 4.96 -2.78 6.99
N TRP A 73 6.09 -2.08 6.84
CA TRP A 73 6.23 -0.71 7.30
C TRP A 73 5.76 0.26 6.21
N SER A 74 5.24 1.42 6.63
CA SER A 74 5.00 2.53 5.71
C SER A 74 6.34 3.06 5.19
N VAL A 75 6.60 2.90 3.90
CA VAL A 75 7.84 3.34 3.23
C VAL A 75 8.21 4.79 3.55
N PRO A 76 7.32 5.80 3.48
CA PRO A 76 7.69 7.17 3.81
C PRO A 76 8.10 7.34 5.28
N VAL A 77 7.52 6.57 6.20
CA VAL A 77 7.90 6.59 7.62
C VAL A 77 9.30 6.01 7.81
N VAL A 78 9.60 4.85 7.21
CA VAL A 78 10.94 4.25 7.25
C VAL A 78 11.97 5.16 6.63
N ARG A 79 11.65 5.74 5.46
CA ARG A 79 12.50 6.72 4.78
C ARG A 79 12.80 7.92 5.67
N HIS A 80 11.81 8.40 6.41
CA HIS A 80 11.99 9.50 7.35
C HIS A 80 12.92 9.12 8.51
N ILE A 81 12.69 7.96 9.15
CA ILE A 81 13.53 7.44 10.25
C ILE A 81 14.98 7.25 9.81
N LEU A 82 15.21 6.72 8.61
CA LEU A 82 16.55 6.44 8.08
C LEU A 82 17.23 7.66 7.44
N ARG A 83 16.53 8.79 7.28
CA ARG A 83 17.08 10.01 6.64
C ARG A 83 18.41 10.48 7.25
N PRO A 84 18.62 10.47 8.59
CA PRO A 84 19.88 10.90 9.18
C PRO A 84 21.08 10.04 8.78
N LEU A 85 20.90 8.79 8.36
CA LEU A 85 22.00 7.92 7.95
C LEU A 85 22.79 8.47 6.76
N ARG A 86 22.20 9.37 5.96
CA ARG A 86 22.87 10.03 4.84
C ARG A 86 24.10 10.85 5.24
N SER A 87 24.20 11.33 6.48
CA SER A 87 25.39 12.04 6.95
C SER A 87 26.52 11.11 7.41
N PHE A 88 26.24 9.81 7.54
CA PHE A 88 27.19 8.82 8.07
C PHE A 88 27.72 7.86 6.99
N PHE A 89 26.99 7.67 5.89
CA PHE A 89 27.32 6.71 4.84
C PHE A 89 27.41 7.38 3.48
N LYS A 90 28.31 6.87 2.62
CA LYS A 90 28.39 7.29 1.22
C LYS A 90 27.13 6.83 0.48
N LEU A 91 26.56 7.71 -0.34
CA LEU A 91 25.51 7.35 -1.27
C LEU A 91 26.16 6.75 -2.51
N ILE A 92 25.72 5.54 -2.88
CA ILE A 92 26.03 4.96 -4.18
C ILE A 92 24.89 5.39 -5.08
N GLU A 93 25.18 6.21 -6.09
CA GLU A 93 24.20 6.50 -7.14
C GLU A 93 23.96 5.21 -7.91
N GLN A 94 22.71 4.73 -7.90
CA GLN A 94 22.30 3.71 -8.85
C GLN A 94 22.06 4.42 -10.18
N PRO A 95 22.62 3.94 -11.30
CA PRO A 95 22.27 4.48 -12.60
C PRO A 95 20.75 4.37 -12.77
N ASP A 96 20.12 5.43 -13.28
CA ASP A 96 18.69 5.45 -13.58
C ASP A 96 18.39 4.24 -14.48
N ASN A 97 17.72 3.22 -13.91
CA ASN A 97 17.34 2.05 -14.67
C ASN A 97 16.34 2.50 -15.75
N GLN A 98 16.81 2.40 -16.99
CA GLN A 98 16.09 2.66 -18.24
C GLN A 98 14.90 1.71 -18.42
#